data_AF-A0A1V6KI93-F1
#
_entry.id   AF-A0A1V6KI93-F1
#
_cell.length_a   1.000
_cell.length_b   1.000
_cell.length_c   1.000
_cell.angle_alpha   90.00
_cell.angle_beta   90.00
_cell.angle_gamma   90.00
#
_symmetry.space_group_name_H-M   'P 1'
#
loop_
_entity.id
_entity.type
_entity.pdbx_description
1 polymer ?
#
loop_
_entity_poly.entity_id
_entity_poly.type
_entity_poly.pdbx_seq_one_letter_code
_entity_poly.pdbx_strand_id
1 'polypeptide(L)'
;MNRALEILKERGFVQQCSDLEGLSKLMDERPITFYIGTDPTGPSLHIGHMVPFFAMRHLIGAGHRGIALLGGGTARIGDPSGKAEMRKLISYEEIDANTERFKAQLDNFIHFDGDHALTANNKDWLSNLNYIEFLRDIGRHFSVNRMLSFESYRMRLETGLSFIEFNYQLLQSYDYLQLHKLHDCRLQIGGDDQWGNIVAGIELIRRVEGAECFGLTFPLVTTSDGRKMGKTERGALFLDPDITSPYEFFQYFRNVPDGDVERFLLMFTFLPIEECRYLGSLKDKALNEAKERLAWEVTSLIHGQEEADKALSAAGAAFKGEGDASQLPTIEVEISRLDSGIGVLDLFVEAGLAPSKSEARRLVKQSGASVNGRKIENEMQTLTSSDLIDGALMLKAGKKRVARIVPKL
;
A
#
# COMPACT_ATOMS: atom_id res chain seq x y z
N MET A 1 15.96 2.24 -25.55
CA MET A 1 15.13 2.81 -24.47
C MET A 1 16.04 2.95 -23.28
N ASN A 2 15.89 4.00 -22.48
CA ASN A 2 16.73 4.21 -21.31
C ASN A 2 16.61 3.00 -20.37
N ARG A 3 17.74 2.59 -19.77
CA ARG A 3 17.80 1.35 -18.97
C ARG A 3 16.83 1.36 -17.78
N ALA A 4 16.59 2.50 -17.15
CA ALA A 4 15.67 2.61 -16.03
C ALA A 4 14.22 2.35 -16.47
N LEU A 5 13.82 2.90 -17.63
CA LEU A 5 12.50 2.66 -18.23
C LEU A 5 12.33 1.21 -18.69
N GLU A 6 13.38 0.57 -19.20
CA GLU A 6 13.39 -0.88 -19.48
C GLU A 6 13.11 -1.70 -18.22
N ILE A 7 13.80 -1.41 -17.11
CA ILE A 7 13.57 -2.11 -15.84
C ILE A 7 12.13 -1.92 -15.38
N LEU A 8 11.60 -0.69 -15.45
CA LEU A 8 10.20 -0.43 -15.07
C LEU A 8 9.22 -1.21 -15.96
N LYS A 9 9.47 -1.29 -17.27
CA LYS A 9 8.64 -2.03 -18.21
C LYS A 9 8.71 -3.54 -17.99
N GLU A 10 9.92 -4.09 -17.84
CA GLU A 10 10.13 -5.53 -17.58
C GLU A 10 9.50 -5.99 -16.27
N ARG A 11 9.48 -5.12 -15.25
CA ARG A 11 8.81 -5.39 -13.97
C ARG A 11 7.31 -5.14 -13.97
N GLY A 12 6.74 -4.67 -15.08
CA GLY A 12 5.30 -4.43 -15.21
C GLY A 12 4.80 -3.17 -14.53
N PHE A 13 5.66 -2.18 -14.30
CA PHE A 13 5.24 -0.89 -13.77
C PHE A 13 4.58 -0.02 -14.84
N VAL A 14 4.99 -0.04 -16.10
CA VAL A 14 4.52 0.96 -17.09
C VAL A 14 3.10 0.67 -17.59
N GLN A 15 2.18 1.60 -17.38
CA GLN A 15 0.80 1.56 -17.92
C GLN A 15 0.61 2.57 -19.08
N GLN A 16 0.84 3.86 -18.84
CA GLN A 16 0.82 4.90 -19.88
C GLN A 16 1.99 5.86 -19.72
N CYS A 17 2.47 6.44 -20.83
CA CYS A 17 3.47 7.49 -20.83
C CYS A 17 3.11 8.55 -21.86
N SER A 18 3.31 9.84 -21.55
CA SER A 18 2.94 10.94 -22.45
C SER A 18 3.77 10.94 -23.73
N ASP A 19 5.07 10.67 -23.60
CA ASP A 19 6.01 10.48 -24.70
C ASP A 19 7.19 9.65 -24.17
N LEU A 20 7.15 8.36 -24.45
CA LEU A 20 8.17 7.42 -23.95
C LEU A 20 9.52 7.62 -24.63
N GLU A 21 9.53 8.00 -25.91
CA GLU A 21 10.77 8.20 -26.67
C GLU A 21 11.47 9.48 -26.23
N GLY A 22 10.72 10.58 -26.10
CA GLY A 22 11.24 11.85 -25.58
C GLY A 22 11.76 11.71 -24.15
N LEU A 23 11.02 11.04 -23.27
CA LEU A 23 11.45 10.79 -21.90
C LEU A 23 12.73 9.93 -21.86
N SER A 24 12.77 8.86 -22.65
CA SER A 24 13.96 8.00 -22.77
C SER A 24 15.18 8.80 -23.18
N LYS A 25 15.05 9.64 -24.22
CA LYS A 25 16.15 10.46 -24.72
C LYS A 25 16.66 11.44 -23.65
N LEU A 26 15.75 12.12 -22.94
CA LEU A 26 16.12 13.04 -21.87
C LEU A 26 16.88 12.32 -20.73
N MET A 27 16.43 11.12 -20.35
CA MET A 27 17.06 10.31 -19.30
C MET A 27 18.43 9.74 -19.73
N ASP A 28 18.66 9.52 -21.04
CA ASP A 28 19.96 9.13 -21.58
C ASP A 28 20.96 10.30 -21.60
N GLU A 29 20.47 11.54 -21.73
CA GLU A 29 21.29 12.75 -21.74
C GLU A 29 21.75 13.15 -20.33
N ARG A 30 20.88 13.03 -19.32
CA ARG A 30 21.18 13.46 -17.94
C ARG A 30 20.22 12.86 -16.90
N PRO A 31 20.62 12.83 -15.61
CA PRO A 31 19.68 12.65 -14.51
C PRO A 31 18.54 13.67 -14.58
N ILE A 32 17.32 13.22 -14.34
CA ILE A 32 16.14 14.07 -14.26
C ILE A 32 15.63 14.13 -12.83
N THR A 33 14.98 15.25 -12.50
CA THR A 33 14.13 15.35 -11.32
C THR A 33 12.72 14.87 -11.67
N PHE A 34 12.13 14.01 -10.85
CA PHE A 34 10.77 13.53 -10.99
C PHE A 34 10.06 13.53 -9.64
N TYR A 35 8.73 13.43 -9.64
CA TYR A 35 7.98 13.38 -8.39
C TYR A 35 6.78 12.44 -8.44
N ILE A 36 6.34 12.06 -7.24
CA ILE A 36 5.08 11.39 -6.99
C ILE A 36 4.34 12.08 -5.85
N GLY A 37 3.04 12.30 -6.02
CA GLY A 37 2.17 12.85 -4.98
C GLY A 37 1.45 11.76 -4.17
N THR A 38 1.29 11.97 -2.87
CA THR A 38 0.38 11.17 -2.03
C THR A 38 -0.36 12.03 -1.02
N ASP A 39 -1.68 11.86 -0.95
CA ASP A 39 -2.56 12.62 -0.06
C ASP A 39 -2.73 11.90 1.30
N PRO A 40 -2.34 12.51 2.44
CA PRO A 40 -2.38 11.93 3.79
C PRO A 40 -3.81 11.86 4.39
N THR A 41 -4.68 11.14 3.70
CA THR A 41 -6.13 11.04 4.00
C THR A 41 -6.50 9.94 4.99
N GLY A 42 -5.52 9.23 5.53
CA GLY A 42 -5.71 8.19 6.53
C GLY A 42 -4.47 8.06 7.42
N PRO A 43 -4.56 7.29 8.52
CA PRO A 43 -3.52 7.21 9.53
C PRO A 43 -2.24 6.51 9.07
N SER A 44 -2.29 5.79 7.94
CA SER A 44 -1.19 5.00 7.41
C SER A 44 -1.31 4.84 5.89
N LEU A 45 -0.17 4.72 5.22
CA LEU A 45 -0.10 4.16 3.88
C LEU A 45 -0.59 2.69 3.91
N HIS A 46 -0.91 2.19 2.72
CA HIS A 46 -1.33 0.81 2.51
C HIS A 46 -0.66 0.27 1.25
N ILE A 47 -0.64 -1.05 1.06
CA ILE A 47 0.13 -1.68 -0.02
C ILE A 47 -0.21 -1.16 -1.43
N GLY A 48 -1.45 -0.71 -1.67
CA GLY A 48 -1.85 -0.09 -2.93
C GLY A 48 -1.06 1.18 -3.30
N HIS A 49 -0.47 1.89 -2.33
CA HIS A 49 0.38 3.04 -2.58
C HIS A 49 1.82 2.66 -2.97
N MET A 50 2.24 1.41 -2.70
CA MET A 50 3.66 1.03 -2.79
C MET A 50 4.16 0.91 -4.21
N VAL A 51 3.33 0.45 -5.15
CA VAL A 51 3.77 0.23 -6.55
C VAL A 51 4.40 1.49 -7.16
N PRO A 52 3.74 2.67 -7.09
CA PRO A 52 4.37 3.92 -7.52
C PRO A 52 5.67 4.29 -6.76
N PHE A 53 5.72 4.10 -5.44
CA PHE A 53 6.93 4.41 -4.66
C PHE A 53 8.08 3.41 -4.87
N PHE A 54 7.78 2.16 -5.21
CA PHE A 54 8.81 1.18 -5.59
C PHE A 54 9.37 1.48 -6.97
N ALA A 55 8.54 1.96 -7.91
CA ALA A 55 9.02 2.52 -9.17
C ALA A 55 9.92 3.76 -8.92
N MET A 56 9.54 4.64 -7.98
CA MET A 56 10.40 5.75 -7.55
C MET A 56 11.76 5.25 -7.05
N ARG A 57 11.80 4.22 -6.21
CA ARG A 57 13.07 3.63 -5.75
C ARG A 57 13.91 3.07 -6.89
N HIS A 58 13.31 2.43 -7.89
CA HIS A 58 14.04 1.98 -9.09
C HIS A 58 14.67 3.14 -9.87
N LEU A 59 13.94 4.24 -10.05
CA LEU A 59 14.43 5.43 -10.73
C LEU A 59 15.54 6.13 -9.93
N ILE A 60 15.40 6.23 -8.60
CA ILE A 60 16.46 6.75 -7.71
C ILE A 60 17.71 5.88 -7.81
N GLY A 61 17.56 4.55 -7.75
CA GLY A 61 18.68 3.61 -7.91
C GLY A 61 19.36 3.66 -9.28
N ALA A 62 18.68 4.22 -10.30
CA ALA A 62 19.26 4.49 -11.62
C ALA A 62 19.95 5.86 -11.71
N GLY A 63 20.03 6.61 -10.60
CA GLY A 63 20.69 7.91 -10.52
C GLY A 63 19.80 9.11 -10.81
N HIS A 64 18.47 8.93 -10.89
CA HIS A 64 17.52 10.03 -11.02
C HIS A 64 17.13 10.62 -9.66
N ARG A 65 16.62 11.84 -9.65
CA ARG A 65 16.28 12.57 -8.43
C ARG A 65 14.77 12.54 -8.18
N GLY A 66 14.33 11.81 -7.17
CA GLY A 66 12.92 11.59 -6.86
C GLY A 66 12.42 12.47 -5.71
N ILE A 67 11.24 13.07 -5.87
CA ILE A 67 10.55 13.85 -4.84
C ILE A 67 9.25 13.13 -4.44
N ALA A 68 9.16 12.74 -3.17
CA ALA A 68 7.90 12.34 -2.55
C ALA A 68 7.15 13.59 -2.10
N LEU A 69 6.14 14.01 -2.87
CA LEU A 69 5.29 15.13 -2.54
C LEU A 69 4.16 14.69 -1.61
N LEU A 70 4.21 15.13 -0.36
CA LEU A 70 3.16 14.94 0.61
C LEU A 70 2.07 15.99 0.40
N GLY A 71 0.85 15.52 0.17
CA GLY A 71 -0.31 16.34 -0.20
C GLY A 71 -0.99 17.04 0.96
N GLY A 72 -0.25 17.68 1.88
CA GLY A 72 -0.84 18.32 3.07
C GLY A 72 -1.82 19.47 2.75
N GLY A 73 -1.66 20.12 1.60
CA GLY A 73 -2.60 21.10 1.05
C GLY A 73 -3.75 20.47 0.28
N THR A 74 -3.46 19.55 -0.64
CA THR A 74 -4.45 18.87 -1.50
C THR A 74 -5.41 17.96 -0.71
N ALA A 75 -4.94 17.33 0.37
CA ALA A 75 -5.78 16.52 1.25
C ALA A 75 -6.89 17.32 1.97
N ARG A 76 -6.77 18.65 2.05
CA ARG A 76 -7.80 19.54 2.61
C ARG A 76 -9.02 19.68 1.69
N ILE A 77 -8.90 19.22 0.45
CA ILE A 77 -9.90 19.33 -0.63
C ILE A 77 -10.40 17.93 -0.98
N GLY A 78 -9.46 17.02 -1.27
CA GLY A 78 -9.72 15.61 -1.57
C GLY A 78 -9.85 15.32 -3.07
N ASP A 79 -9.04 14.38 -3.54
CA ASP A 79 -9.05 13.92 -4.94
C ASP A 79 -10.33 13.13 -5.31
N PRO A 80 -11.07 13.52 -6.36
CA PRO A 80 -12.21 12.76 -6.89
C PRO A 80 -11.82 11.56 -7.77
N SER A 81 -10.57 11.45 -8.21
CA SER A 81 -10.13 10.47 -9.21
C SER A 81 -10.30 9.02 -8.72
N GLY A 82 -10.92 8.19 -9.56
CA GLY A 82 -11.16 6.77 -9.25
C GLY A 82 -12.15 6.50 -8.11
N LYS A 83 -12.92 7.50 -7.65
CA LYS A 83 -13.87 7.38 -6.54
C LYS A 83 -15.33 7.62 -6.98
N ALA A 84 -16.27 6.95 -6.30
CA ALA A 84 -17.70 7.12 -6.52
C ALA A 84 -18.34 8.14 -5.57
N GLU A 85 -17.75 8.32 -4.38
CA GLU A 85 -18.25 9.19 -3.32
C GLU A 85 -17.20 10.23 -2.92
N MET A 86 -17.67 11.36 -2.39
CA MET A 86 -16.82 12.41 -1.83
C MET A 86 -16.04 11.88 -0.62
N ARG A 87 -14.77 12.29 -0.49
CA ARG A 87 -13.96 11.93 0.68
C ARG A 87 -14.50 12.63 1.94
N LYS A 88 -14.48 11.92 3.06
CA LYS A 88 -14.70 12.54 4.37
C LYS A 88 -13.56 13.52 4.64
N LEU A 89 -13.90 14.78 4.92
CA LEU A 89 -12.94 15.78 5.35
C LEU A 89 -12.50 15.49 6.79
N ILE A 90 -11.19 15.43 7.00
CA ILE A 90 -10.54 15.29 8.31
C ILE A 90 -9.96 16.65 8.73
N SER A 91 -9.65 16.81 10.03
CA SER A 91 -9.09 18.07 10.54
C SER A 91 -7.70 18.35 9.96
N TYR A 92 -7.28 19.61 9.97
CA TYR A 92 -5.96 19.98 9.47
C TYR A 92 -4.84 19.40 10.35
N GLU A 93 -5.10 19.29 11.65
CA GLU A 93 -4.22 18.65 12.62
C GLU A 93 -4.05 17.16 12.31
N GLU A 94 -5.13 16.46 11.96
CA GLU A 94 -5.06 15.06 11.51
C GLU A 94 -4.29 14.93 10.18
N ILE A 95 -4.50 15.84 9.23
CA ILE A 95 -3.76 15.85 7.95
C ILE A 95 -2.25 16.04 8.20
N ASP A 96 -1.89 16.98 9.06
CA ASP A 96 -0.49 17.25 9.41
C ASP A 96 0.13 16.06 10.15
N ALA A 97 -0.58 15.44 11.09
CA ALA A 97 -0.12 14.24 11.79
C ALA A 97 0.07 13.05 10.82
N ASN A 98 -0.88 12.83 9.90
CA ASN A 98 -0.79 11.78 8.89
C ASN A 98 0.35 12.04 7.90
N THR A 99 0.63 13.32 7.58
CA THR A 99 1.76 13.72 6.73
C THR A 99 3.08 13.23 7.31
N GLU A 100 3.33 13.48 8.61
CA GLU A 100 4.56 13.03 9.27
C GLU A 100 4.65 11.50 9.34
N ARG A 101 3.53 10.81 9.58
CA ARG A 101 3.48 9.33 9.54
C ARG A 101 3.83 8.80 8.16
N PHE A 102 3.24 9.36 7.10
CA PHE A 102 3.52 8.96 5.72
C PHE A 102 4.99 9.18 5.38
N LYS A 103 5.55 10.33 5.76
CA LYS A 103 6.96 10.62 5.59
C LYS A 103 7.85 9.56 6.24
N ALA A 104 7.60 9.23 7.51
CA ALA A 104 8.35 8.22 8.23
C ALA A 104 8.22 6.81 7.60
N GLN A 105 7.01 6.44 7.18
CA GLN A 105 6.77 5.15 6.52
C GLN A 105 7.48 5.04 5.16
N LEU A 106 7.51 6.12 4.37
CA LEU A 106 8.23 6.14 3.10
C LEU A 106 9.74 6.10 3.32
N ASP A 107 10.25 6.76 4.36
CA ASP A 107 11.69 6.83 4.63
C ASP A 107 12.30 5.45 4.93
N ASN A 108 11.52 4.54 5.51
CA ASN A 108 11.93 3.16 5.79
C ASN A 108 12.42 2.41 4.54
N PHE A 109 11.91 2.75 3.36
CA PHE A 109 12.28 2.04 2.13
C PHE A 109 12.71 2.97 0.99
N ILE A 110 12.48 4.27 1.04
CA ILE A 110 13.03 5.23 0.07
C ILE A 110 14.41 5.75 0.53
N HIS A 111 14.61 5.89 1.84
CA HIS A 111 15.81 6.47 2.45
C HIS A 111 16.10 7.88 1.92
N PHE A 112 15.36 8.87 2.44
CA PHE A 112 15.51 10.26 2.02
C PHE A 112 16.86 10.83 2.44
N ASP A 113 17.73 11.09 1.46
CA ASP A 113 19.09 11.61 1.65
C ASP A 113 19.18 13.14 1.49
N GLY A 114 18.10 13.77 1.00
CA GLY A 114 18.05 15.21 0.70
C GLY A 114 18.75 15.62 -0.60
N ASP A 115 19.30 14.67 -1.35
CA ASP A 115 19.95 14.90 -2.63
C ASP A 115 19.23 14.16 -3.75
N HIS A 116 19.28 12.82 -3.77
CA HIS A 116 18.62 11.98 -4.77
C HIS A 116 17.18 11.66 -4.40
N ALA A 117 16.89 11.55 -3.10
CA ALA A 117 15.58 11.22 -2.55
C ALA A 117 15.13 12.34 -1.62
N LEU A 118 14.10 13.09 -2.03
CA LEU A 118 13.59 14.23 -1.30
C LEU A 118 12.13 14.06 -0.90
N THR A 119 11.75 14.82 0.11
CA THR A 119 10.35 15.04 0.49
C THR A 119 9.99 16.50 0.25
N ALA A 120 8.78 16.76 -0.21
CA ALA A 120 8.20 18.10 -0.28
C ALA A 120 6.78 18.07 0.28
N ASN A 121 6.22 19.21 0.70
CA ASN A 121 4.83 19.30 1.13
C ASN A 121 4.12 20.43 0.38
N ASN A 122 3.07 20.11 -0.39
CA ASN A 122 2.36 21.15 -1.14
C ASN A 122 1.59 22.14 -0.25
N LYS A 123 1.43 21.83 1.05
CA LYS A 123 0.98 22.78 2.06
C LYS A 123 1.79 24.08 2.02
N ASP A 124 3.08 24.00 1.69
CA ASP A 124 4.03 25.12 1.75
C ASP A 124 3.67 26.25 0.77
N TRP A 125 3.12 25.91 -0.40
CA TRP A 125 2.64 26.90 -1.38
C TRP A 125 1.12 27.00 -1.44
N LEU A 126 0.36 25.96 -1.07
CA LEU A 126 -1.10 25.99 -1.15
C LEU A 126 -1.76 26.68 0.06
N SER A 127 -1.16 26.67 1.25
CA SER A 127 -1.82 27.21 2.46
C SER A 127 -1.98 28.72 2.44
N ASN A 128 -1.09 29.43 1.75
CA ASN A 128 -1.09 30.89 1.67
C ASN A 128 -1.50 31.39 0.28
N LEU A 129 -2.10 30.51 -0.53
CA LEU A 129 -2.44 30.80 -1.91
C LEU A 129 -3.58 31.82 -1.97
N ASN A 130 -3.32 32.98 -2.57
CA ASN A 130 -4.37 33.96 -2.81
C ASN A 130 -5.31 33.46 -3.91
N TYR A 131 -6.59 33.32 -3.59
CA TYR A 131 -7.57 32.75 -4.51
C TYR A 131 -7.71 33.54 -5.81
N ILE A 132 -7.73 34.88 -5.75
CA ILE A 132 -7.93 35.72 -6.93
C ILE A 132 -6.71 35.69 -7.84
N GLU A 133 -5.51 35.76 -7.26
CA GLU A 133 -4.26 35.62 -8.01
C GLU A 133 -4.16 34.23 -8.64
N PHE A 134 -4.50 33.18 -7.90
CA PHE A 134 -4.52 31.81 -8.42
C PHE A 134 -5.46 31.65 -9.61
N LEU A 135 -6.69 32.17 -9.54
CA LEU A 135 -7.61 32.11 -10.67
C LEU A 135 -7.08 32.88 -11.88
N ARG A 136 -6.49 34.06 -11.66
CA ARG A 136 -5.96 34.90 -12.73
C ARG A 136 -4.72 34.32 -13.38
N ASP A 137 -3.81 33.75 -12.61
CA ASP A 137 -2.51 33.31 -13.11
C ASP A 137 -2.54 31.85 -13.54
N ILE A 138 -3.31 31.02 -12.85
CA ILE A 138 -3.39 29.57 -13.09
C ILE A 138 -4.73 29.18 -13.68
N GLY A 139 -5.83 29.57 -13.05
CA GLY A 139 -7.19 29.19 -13.46
C GLY A 139 -7.52 29.52 -14.91
N ARG A 140 -7.02 30.64 -15.44
CA ARG A 140 -7.19 31.06 -16.85
C ARG A 140 -6.68 30.05 -17.89
N HIS A 141 -5.80 29.13 -17.50
CA HIS A 141 -5.24 28.12 -18.39
C HIS A 141 -6.13 26.87 -18.50
N PHE A 142 -7.17 26.76 -17.68
CA PHE A 142 -8.06 25.60 -17.63
C PHE A 142 -9.37 25.89 -18.35
N SER A 143 -9.79 24.97 -19.22
CA SER A 143 -11.10 25.01 -19.85
C SER A 143 -12.03 24.04 -19.14
N VAL A 144 -13.15 24.53 -18.61
CA VAL A 144 -14.15 23.68 -17.93
C VAL A 144 -14.61 22.53 -18.83
N ASN A 145 -14.89 22.80 -20.12
CA ASN A 145 -15.29 21.75 -21.07
C ASN A 145 -14.24 20.64 -21.19
N ARG A 146 -12.95 21.01 -21.19
CA ARG A 146 -11.86 20.04 -21.24
C ARG A 146 -11.74 19.26 -19.94
N MET A 147 -11.84 19.94 -18.79
CA MET A 147 -11.78 19.27 -17.48
C MET A 147 -12.85 18.18 -17.37
N LEU A 148 -14.07 18.47 -17.81
CA LEU A 148 -15.19 17.52 -17.82
C LEU A 148 -15.06 16.40 -18.85
N SER A 149 -14.12 16.48 -19.80
CA SER A 149 -13.86 15.39 -20.75
C SER A 149 -13.00 14.27 -20.17
N PHE A 150 -12.29 14.53 -19.07
CA PHE A 150 -11.54 13.49 -18.36
C PHE A 150 -12.49 12.54 -17.65
N GLU A 151 -12.24 11.23 -17.80
CA GLU A 151 -13.16 10.18 -17.34
C GLU A 151 -13.48 10.25 -15.84
N SER A 152 -12.50 10.56 -15.00
CA SER A 152 -12.69 10.72 -13.56
C SER A 152 -13.69 11.82 -13.20
N TYR A 153 -13.61 12.97 -13.87
CA TYR A 153 -14.52 14.10 -13.65
C TYR A 153 -15.87 13.87 -14.31
N ARG A 154 -15.91 13.22 -15.48
CA ARG A 154 -17.14 12.85 -16.19
C ARG A 154 -18.02 11.94 -15.32
N MET A 155 -17.45 10.89 -14.73
CA MET A 155 -18.18 9.97 -13.83
C MET A 155 -18.69 10.67 -12.56
N ARG A 156 -17.89 11.56 -11.96
CA ARG A 156 -18.33 12.31 -10.78
C ARG A 156 -19.41 13.33 -11.11
N LEU A 157 -19.40 13.94 -12.30
CA LEU A 157 -20.44 14.87 -12.73
C LEU A 157 -21.82 14.20 -12.72
N GLU A 158 -21.91 12.93 -13.12
CA GLU A 158 -23.15 12.14 -13.09
C GLU A 158 -23.64 11.84 -11.66
N THR A 159 -22.74 11.79 -10.68
CA THR A 159 -23.03 11.40 -9.28
C THR A 159 -23.00 12.57 -8.28
N GLY A 160 -22.69 13.78 -8.73
CA GLY A 160 -22.58 14.99 -7.91
C GLY A 160 -21.13 15.38 -7.64
N LEU A 161 -20.49 16.01 -8.64
CA LEU A 161 -19.17 16.62 -8.54
C LEU A 161 -19.27 17.99 -7.88
N SER A 162 -18.62 18.16 -6.75
CA SER A 162 -18.61 19.44 -6.02
C SER A 162 -17.59 20.43 -6.60
N PHE A 163 -17.77 21.72 -6.30
CA PHE A 163 -16.79 22.75 -6.69
C PHE A 163 -15.42 22.52 -6.04
N ILE A 164 -15.36 21.99 -4.81
CA ILE A 164 -14.10 21.71 -4.13
C ILE A 164 -13.32 20.60 -4.87
N GLU A 165 -13.97 19.48 -5.21
CA GLU A 165 -13.36 18.40 -6.00
C GLU A 165 -12.95 18.87 -7.40
N PHE A 166 -13.74 19.76 -8.02
CA PHE A 166 -13.43 20.30 -9.35
C PHE A 166 -12.12 21.10 -9.38
N ASN A 167 -11.76 21.76 -8.27
CA ASN A 167 -10.51 22.51 -8.17
C ASN A 167 -9.27 21.63 -7.97
N TYR A 168 -9.44 20.33 -7.68
CA TYR A 168 -8.32 19.44 -7.38
C TYR A 168 -7.32 19.34 -8.55
N GLN A 169 -7.80 19.23 -9.80
CA GLN A 169 -6.93 19.19 -10.98
C GLN A 169 -6.02 20.42 -11.09
N LEU A 170 -6.55 21.61 -10.79
CA LEU A 170 -5.80 22.86 -10.87
C LEU A 170 -4.66 22.86 -9.86
N LEU A 171 -4.91 22.37 -8.65
CA LEU A 171 -3.93 22.35 -7.57
C LEU A 171 -2.84 21.30 -7.80
N GLN A 172 -3.20 20.09 -8.23
CA GLN A 172 -2.18 19.10 -8.61
C GLN A 172 -1.35 19.54 -9.82
N SER A 173 -1.98 20.25 -10.78
CA SER A 173 -1.24 20.85 -11.90
C SER A 173 -0.28 21.94 -11.41
N TYR A 174 -0.72 22.75 -10.45
CA TYR A 174 0.08 23.79 -9.83
C TYR A 174 1.26 23.20 -9.03
N ASP A 175 1.07 22.07 -8.36
CA ASP A 175 2.16 21.34 -7.70
C ASP A 175 3.27 20.98 -8.68
N TYR A 176 2.91 20.46 -9.87
CA TYR A 176 3.90 20.16 -10.91
C TYR A 176 4.64 21.43 -11.35
N LEU A 177 3.92 22.53 -11.57
CA LEU A 177 4.52 23.82 -11.91
C LEU A 177 5.48 24.32 -10.82
N GLN A 178 5.11 24.21 -9.54
CA GLN A 178 5.98 24.62 -8.42
C GLN A 178 7.24 23.76 -8.35
N LEU A 179 7.10 22.44 -8.40
CA LEU A 179 8.25 21.52 -8.38
C LEU A 179 9.14 21.69 -9.62
N HIS A 180 8.56 22.05 -10.77
CA HIS A 180 9.32 22.42 -11.95
C HIS A 180 10.18 23.67 -11.69
N LYS A 181 9.59 24.73 -11.11
CA LYS A 181 10.31 25.98 -10.77
C LYS A 181 11.40 25.79 -9.72
N LEU A 182 11.10 25.01 -8.68
CA LEU A 182 11.99 24.84 -7.52
C LEU A 182 13.11 23.83 -7.77
N HIS A 183 12.86 22.80 -8.59
CA HIS A 183 13.74 21.64 -8.68
C HIS A 183 14.01 21.15 -10.11
N ASP A 184 13.60 21.90 -11.13
CA ASP A 184 13.63 21.48 -12.53
C ASP A 184 12.95 20.12 -12.74
N CYS A 185 11.86 19.85 -12.00
CA CYS A 185 11.10 18.61 -12.14
C CYS A 185 10.57 18.45 -13.57
N ARG A 186 10.89 17.31 -14.21
CA ARG A 186 10.57 16.98 -15.62
C ARG A 186 9.62 15.80 -15.78
N LEU A 187 9.35 15.04 -14.73
CA LEU A 187 8.46 13.87 -14.79
C LEU A 187 7.55 13.81 -13.56
N GLN A 188 6.25 13.60 -13.77
CA GLN A 188 5.32 13.19 -12.72
C GLN A 188 4.98 11.71 -12.93
N ILE A 189 5.09 10.93 -11.86
CA ILE A 189 4.69 9.53 -11.84
C ILE A 189 3.50 9.31 -10.89
N GLY A 190 2.62 8.36 -11.19
CA GLY A 190 1.44 8.09 -10.36
C GLY A 190 0.65 6.85 -10.75
N GLY A 191 -0.43 6.57 -10.04
CA GLY A 191 -1.39 5.53 -10.44
C GLY A 191 -2.12 5.90 -11.74
N ASP A 192 -2.64 4.90 -12.46
CA ASP A 192 -3.35 5.11 -13.72
C ASP A 192 -4.60 6.01 -13.59
N ASP A 193 -5.22 6.02 -12.42
CA ASP A 193 -6.32 6.90 -12.06
C ASP A 193 -5.93 8.39 -12.06
N GLN A 194 -4.63 8.72 -12.01
CA GLN A 194 -4.10 10.09 -11.96
C GLN A 194 -3.79 10.68 -13.34
N TRP A 195 -3.97 9.92 -14.43
CA TRP A 195 -3.56 10.34 -15.77
C TRP A 195 -4.08 11.72 -16.17
N GLY A 196 -5.36 12.00 -15.94
CA GLY A 196 -5.96 13.29 -16.28
C GLY A 196 -5.35 14.47 -15.52
N ASN A 197 -4.96 14.28 -14.26
CA ASN A 197 -4.33 15.34 -13.47
C ASN A 197 -2.86 15.52 -13.86
N ILE A 198 -2.13 14.43 -14.14
CA ILE A 198 -0.74 14.47 -14.63
C ILE A 198 -0.66 15.26 -15.96
N VAL A 199 -1.52 14.92 -16.92
CA VAL A 199 -1.55 15.60 -18.24
C VAL A 199 -1.87 17.08 -18.09
N ALA A 200 -2.79 17.44 -17.20
CA ALA A 200 -3.12 18.85 -16.94
C ALA A 200 -1.92 19.63 -16.38
N GLY A 201 -1.09 19.01 -15.53
CA GLY A 201 0.15 19.61 -15.05
C GLY A 201 1.18 19.83 -16.16
N ILE A 202 1.37 18.85 -17.05
CA ILE A 202 2.26 18.98 -18.22
C ILE A 202 1.82 20.16 -19.10
N GLU A 203 0.51 20.27 -19.37
CA GLU A 203 -0.01 21.36 -20.18
C GLU A 203 0.14 22.73 -19.51
N LEU A 204 -0.06 22.81 -18.20
CA LEU A 204 0.12 24.05 -17.44
C LEU A 204 1.56 24.53 -17.57
N ILE A 205 2.54 23.65 -17.33
CA ILE A 205 3.97 23.99 -17.45
C ILE A 205 4.29 24.46 -18.87
N ARG A 206 3.81 23.77 -19.90
CA ARG A 206 4.00 24.19 -21.29
C ARG A 206 3.44 25.58 -21.57
N ARG A 207 2.29 25.94 -21.00
CA ARG A 207 1.63 27.24 -21.22
C ARG A 207 2.28 28.38 -20.44
N VAL A 208 2.79 28.10 -19.24
CA VAL A 208 3.33 29.11 -18.33
C VAL A 208 4.83 29.30 -18.54
N GLU A 209 5.59 28.20 -18.64
CA GLU A 209 7.05 28.21 -18.71
C GLU A 209 7.60 27.83 -20.09
N GLY A 210 6.74 27.35 -21.01
CA GLY A 210 7.18 26.91 -22.34
C GLY A 210 8.02 25.62 -22.31
N ALA A 211 8.09 24.94 -21.17
CA ALA A 211 8.99 23.81 -20.98
C ALA A 211 8.30 22.46 -21.28
N GLU A 212 9.10 21.49 -21.75
CA GLU A 212 8.66 20.12 -21.95
C GLU A 212 8.77 19.33 -20.63
N CYS A 213 7.73 18.56 -20.33
CA CYS A 213 7.58 17.74 -19.13
C CYS A 213 6.78 16.48 -19.47
N PHE A 214 6.97 15.43 -18.67
CA PHE A 214 6.47 14.10 -18.97
C PHE A 214 5.55 13.57 -17.87
N GLY A 215 4.75 12.58 -18.22
CA GLY A 215 3.90 11.82 -17.32
C GLY A 215 4.08 10.33 -17.54
N LEU A 216 4.12 9.55 -16.46
CA LEU A 216 4.18 8.09 -16.49
C LEU A 216 3.22 7.53 -15.44
N THR A 217 2.30 6.65 -15.84
CA THR A 217 1.40 5.99 -14.89
C THR A 217 1.72 4.52 -14.71
N PHE A 218 1.30 4.01 -13.56
CA PHE A 218 1.45 2.62 -13.16
C PHE A 218 0.09 1.90 -13.07
N PRO A 219 0.02 0.59 -13.39
CA PRO A 219 -1.23 -0.12 -13.42
C PRO A 219 -1.81 -0.27 -12.02
N LEU A 220 -3.13 -0.26 -11.93
CA LEU A 220 -3.82 -0.70 -10.72
C LEU A 220 -3.63 -2.20 -10.56
N VAL A 221 -2.94 -2.62 -9.50
CA VAL A 221 -2.68 -4.05 -9.29
C VAL A 221 -3.94 -4.76 -8.83
N THR A 222 -4.34 -5.75 -9.62
CA THR A 222 -5.36 -6.74 -9.29
C THR A 222 -4.72 -8.11 -9.13
N THR A 223 -5.28 -8.97 -8.30
CA THR A 223 -4.93 -10.40 -8.24
C THR A 223 -5.62 -11.17 -9.37
N SER A 224 -5.12 -12.36 -9.71
CA SER A 224 -5.65 -13.21 -10.78
C SER A 224 -7.10 -13.65 -10.55
N ASP A 225 -7.59 -13.59 -9.31
CA ASP A 225 -8.99 -13.83 -8.94
C ASP A 225 -9.89 -12.59 -9.08
N GLY A 226 -9.37 -11.49 -9.64
CA GLY A 226 -10.10 -10.26 -9.95
C GLY A 226 -10.24 -9.29 -8.77
N ARG A 227 -9.65 -9.57 -7.60
CA ARG A 227 -9.69 -8.65 -6.46
C ARG A 227 -8.65 -7.54 -6.62
N LYS A 228 -8.95 -6.35 -6.07
CA LYS A 228 -7.94 -5.28 -5.95
C LYS A 228 -6.88 -5.71 -4.94
N MET A 229 -5.61 -5.54 -5.31
CA MET A 229 -4.47 -5.81 -4.42
C MET A 229 -4.56 -4.97 -3.16
N GLY A 230 -4.27 -5.58 -2.01
CA GLY A 230 -4.29 -4.93 -0.72
C GLY A 230 -5.65 -4.84 -0.06
N LYS A 231 -6.72 -5.39 -0.66
CA LYS A 231 -8.00 -5.58 0.02
C LYS A 231 -8.07 -6.97 0.66
N THR A 232 -8.15 -6.99 1.98
CA THR A 232 -8.44 -8.15 2.80
C THR A 232 -9.94 -8.17 3.18
N GLU A 233 -10.42 -9.27 3.77
CA GLU A 233 -11.78 -9.34 4.35
C GLU A 233 -12.00 -8.27 5.43
N ARG A 234 -10.94 -7.79 6.08
CA ARG A 234 -10.96 -6.79 7.14
C ARG A 234 -10.68 -5.35 6.66
N GLY A 235 -10.44 -5.13 5.38
CA GLY A 235 -10.10 -3.82 4.82
C GLY A 235 -8.73 -3.77 4.17
N ALA A 236 -8.11 -2.60 4.13
CA ALA A 236 -6.81 -2.42 3.46
C ALA A 236 -5.66 -3.07 4.26
N LEU A 237 -4.61 -3.52 3.56
CA LEU A 237 -3.36 -3.96 4.16
C LEU A 237 -2.45 -2.73 4.40
N PHE A 238 -2.42 -2.25 5.64
CA PHE A 238 -1.68 -1.05 6.03
C PHE A 238 -0.20 -1.35 6.28
N LEU A 239 0.64 -0.32 6.19
CA LEU A 239 2.06 -0.39 6.52
C LEU A 239 2.33 -0.17 8.02
N ASP A 240 1.40 0.44 8.73
CA ASP A 240 1.53 0.67 10.16
C ASP A 240 1.36 -0.65 10.93
N PRO A 241 2.37 -1.10 11.70
CA PRO A 241 2.33 -2.36 12.43
C PRO A 241 1.23 -2.41 13.51
N ASP A 242 0.78 -1.25 14.01
CA ASP A 242 -0.31 -1.17 15.00
C ASP A 242 -1.69 -1.39 14.35
N ILE A 243 -1.80 -1.16 13.03
CA ILE A 243 -3.03 -1.36 12.26
C ILE A 243 -3.04 -2.73 11.58
N THR A 244 -1.89 -3.16 11.04
CA THR A 244 -1.70 -4.46 10.40
C THR A 244 -0.38 -5.03 10.91
N SER A 245 -0.46 -6.04 11.77
CA SER A 245 0.75 -6.63 12.36
C SER A 245 1.70 -7.17 11.27
N PRO A 246 3.04 -7.16 11.50
CA PRO A 246 3.99 -7.71 10.54
C PRO A 246 3.69 -9.17 10.15
N TYR A 247 3.15 -9.97 11.07
CA TYR A 247 2.70 -11.33 10.78
C TYR A 247 1.50 -11.36 9.82
N GLU A 248 0.47 -10.52 10.03
CA GLU A 248 -0.67 -10.43 9.12
C GLU A 248 -0.22 -9.92 7.73
N PHE A 249 0.69 -8.96 7.69
CA PHE A 249 1.31 -8.46 6.46
C PHE A 249 2.06 -9.57 5.70
N PHE A 250 2.93 -10.31 6.40
CA PHE A 250 3.64 -11.46 5.85
C PHE A 250 2.67 -12.53 5.33
N GLN A 251 1.65 -12.87 6.13
CA GLN A 251 0.65 -13.86 5.76
C GLN A 251 -0.14 -13.45 4.52
N TYR A 252 -0.42 -12.16 4.32
CA TYR A 252 -1.06 -11.70 3.10
C TYR A 252 -0.26 -12.11 1.85
N PHE A 253 1.03 -11.78 1.81
CA PHE A 253 1.92 -12.13 0.69
C PHE A 253 2.14 -13.64 0.58
N ARG A 254 2.24 -14.35 1.70
CA ARG A 254 2.39 -15.82 1.70
C ARG A 254 1.19 -16.52 1.05
N ASN A 255 0.04 -15.85 1.02
CA ASN A 255 -1.25 -16.39 0.61
C ASN A 255 -1.75 -15.91 -0.74
N VAL A 256 -0.95 -15.13 -1.49
CA VAL A 256 -1.30 -14.68 -2.84
C VAL A 256 -1.53 -15.87 -3.78
N PRO A 257 -2.38 -15.73 -4.82
CA PRO A 257 -2.59 -16.77 -5.82
C PRO A 257 -1.28 -17.22 -6.49
N ASP A 258 -1.21 -18.50 -6.84
CA ASP A 258 -0.02 -19.10 -7.47
C ASP A 258 0.39 -18.36 -8.75
N GLY A 259 -0.59 -17.99 -9.58
CA GLY A 259 -0.35 -17.26 -10.84
C GLY A 259 0.11 -15.81 -10.67
N ASP A 260 0.06 -15.25 -9.46
CA ASP A 260 0.48 -13.87 -9.18
C ASP A 260 1.90 -13.77 -8.63
N VAL A 261 2.52 -14.89 -8.23
CA VAL A 261 3.79 -14.90 -7.48
C VAL A 261 4.91 -14.22 -8.27
N GLU A 262 5.11 -14.58 -9.54
CA GLU A 262 6.15 -13.97 -10.39
C GLU A 262 5.94 -12.46 -10.53
N ARG A 263 4.71 -12.06 -10.87
CA ARG A 263 4.36 -10.65 -11.04
C ARG A 263 4.58 -9.86 -9.76
N PHE A 264 4.24 -10.43 -8.61
CA PHE A 264 4.43 -9.75 -7.33
C PHE A 264 5.90 -9.72 -6.89
N LEU A 265 6.68 -10.74 -7.20
CA LEU A 265 8.14 -10.69 -7.03
C LEU A 265 8.74 -9.55 -7.86
N LEU A 266 8.32 -9.40 -9.12
CA LEU A 266 8.78 -8.33 -10.00
C LEU A 266 8.38 -6.92 -9.51
N MET A 267 7.14 -6.76 -9.04
CA MET A 267 6.59 -5.46 -8.67
C MET A 267 6.85 -5.01 -7.23
N PHE A 268 6.94 -5.94 -6.28
CA PHE A 268 7.02 -5.63 -4.84
C PHE A 268 8.38 -5.91 -4.21
N THR A 269 9.34 -6.46 -4.96
CA THR A 269 10.69 -6.74 -4.45
C THR A 269 11.75 -6.11 -5.33
N PHE A 270 12.97 -6.00 -4.79
CA PHE A 270 14.15 -5.53 -5.51
C PHE A 270 15.08 -6.68 -5.94
N LEU A 271 14.58 -7.93 -5.92
CA LEU A 271 15.33 -9.08 -6.41
C LEU A 271 15.69 -8.95 -7.89
N PRO A 272 16.80 -9.54 -8.36
CA PRO A 272 17.12 -9.62 -9.78
C PRO A 272 15.96 -10.20 -10.60
N ILE A 273 15.71 -9.64 -11.79
CA ILE A 273 14.59 -10.07 -12.66
C ILE A 273 14.67 -11.57 -12.97
N GLU A 274 15.87 -12.10 -13.22
CA GLU A 274 16.06 -13.53 -13.48
C GLU A 274 15.74 -14.40 -12.26
N GLU A 275 15.99 -13.91 -11.04
CA GLU A 275 15.59 -14.60 -9.81
C GLU A 275 14.07 -14.60 -9.65
N CYS A 276 13.41 -13.46 -9.94
CA CYS A 276 11.93 -13.41 -9.94
C CYS A 276 11.32 -14.40 -10.92
N ARG A 277 11.86 -14.49 -12.15
CA ARG A 277 11.41 -15.45 -13.17
C ARG A 277 11.66 -16.89 -12.76
N TYR A 278 12.83 -17.18 -12.19
CA TYR A 278 13.16 -18.51 -11.67
C TYR A 278 12.16 -18.93 -10.59
N LEU A 279 11.96 -18.10 -9.56
CA LEU A 279 11.01 -18.35 -8.48
C LEU A 279 9.57 -18.48 -9.00
N GLY A 280 9.19 -17.65 -9.96
CA GLY A 280 7.89 -17.71 -10.65
C GLY A 280 7.65 -19.00 -11.44
N SER A 281 8.72 -19.64 -11.91
CA SER A 281 8.65 -20.89 -12.67
C SER A 281 8.45 -22.14 -11.80
N LEU A 282 8.64 -22.02 -10.48
CA LEU A 282 8.49 -23.13 -9.53
C LEU A 282 7.04 -23.62 -9.48
N LYS A 283 6.86 -24.93 -9.30
CA LYS A 283 5.53 -25.57 -9.27
C LYS A 283 5.35 -26.43 -8.03
N ASP A 284 4.10 -26.78 -7.76
CA ASP A 284 3.70 -27.70 -6.70
C ASP A 284 4.26 -27.30 -5.33
N LYS A 285 5.01 -28.20 -4.68
CA LYS A 285 5.59 -27.94 -3.36
C LYS A 285 6.68 -26.87 -3.41
N ALA A 286 7.44 -26.77 -4.50
CA ALA A 286 8.54 -25.81 -4.64
C ALA A 286 8.03 -24.36 -4.72
N LEU A 287 6.82 -24.13 -5.21
CA LEU A 287 6.20 -22.80 -5.23
C LEU A 287 6.06 -22.18 -3.82
N ASN A 288 6.02 -23.00 -2.77
CA ASN A 288 5.99 -22.50 -1.40
C ASN A 288 7.24 -21.68 -1.05
N GLU A 289 8.40 -22.05 -1.60
CA GLU A 289 9.65 -21.31 -1.42
C GLU A 289 9.55 -19.92 -2.04
N ALA A 290 9.03 -19.81 -3.27
CA ALA A 290 8.82 -18.52 -3.93
C ALA A 290 7.84 -17.61 -3.16
N LYS A 291 6.76 -18.18 -2.61
CA LYS A 291 5.81 -17.43 -1.79
C LYS A 291 6.38 -16.98 -0.45
N GLU A 292 7.21 -17.82 0.16
CA GLU A 292 7.91 -17.50 1.40
C GLU A 292 8.94 -16.39 1.15
N ARG A 293 9.69 -16.50 0.05
CA ARG A 293 10.64 -15.46 -0.37
C ARG A 293 9.95 -14.14 -0.66
N LEU A 294 8.85 -14.15 -1.40
CA LEU A 294 8.03 -12.96 -1.64
C LEU A 294 7.57 -12.32 -0.32
N ALA A 295 6.98 -13.12 0.57
CA ALA A 295 6.47 -12.61 1.84
C ALA A 295 7.59 -12.01 2.71
N TRP A 296 8.74 -12.68 2.77
CA TRP A 296 9.89 -12.21 3.53
C TRP A 296 10.47 -10.92 2.95
N GLU A 297 10.69 -10.84 1.64
CA GLU A 297 11.26 -9.65 0.98
C GLU A 297 10.41 -8.41 1.23
N VAL A 298 9.09 -8.49 1.01
CA VAL A 298 8.21 -7.34 1.18
C VAL A 298 8.05 -6.98 2.66
N THR A 299 7.99 -7.96 3.56
CA THR A 299 7.91 -7.68 5.01
C THR A 299 9.20 -7.05 5.52
N SER A 300 10.36 -7.54 5.08
CA SER A 300 11.68 -7.03 5.45
C SER A 300 11.86 -5.58 4.98
N LEU A 301 11.39 -5.29 3.77
CA LEU A 301 11.43 -3.95 3.19
C LEU A 301 10.59 -2.93 3.97
N ILE A 302 9.42 -3.33 4.49
CA ILE A 302 8.47 -2.41 5.13
C ILE A 302 8.65 -2.34 6.65
N HIS A 303 8.85 -3.48 7.30
CA HIS A 303 8.88 -3.64 8.76
C HIS A 303 10.28 -3.98 9.30
N GLY A 304 11.27 -4.14 8.43
CA GLY A 304 12.63 -4.51 8.81
C GLY A 304 12.85 -6.01 8.84
N GLN A 305 14.12 -6.41 8.73
CA GLN A 305 14.54 -7.80 8.64
C GLN A 305 14.13 -8.63 9.86
N GLU A 306 14.28 -8.07 11.07
CA GLU A 306 13.95 -8.77 12.32
C GLU A 306 12.48 -9.19 12.37
N GLU A 307 11.56 -8.30 11.96
CA GLU A 307 10.13 -8.59 11.94
C GLU A 307 9.76 -9.59 10.84
N ALA A 308 10.46 -9.56 9.70
CA ALA A 308 10.30 -10.55 8.64
C ALA A 308 10.76 -11.95 9.09
N ASP A 309 11.88 -12.04 9.81
CA ASP A 309 12.40 -13.29 10.36
C ASP A 309 11.46 -13.86 11.44
N LYS A 310 10.93 -13.01 12.32
CA LYS A 310 9.90 -13.38 13.32
C LYS A 310 8.64 -13.92 12.63
N ALA A 311 8.13 -13.20 11.63
CA ALA A 311 6.93 -13.60 10.91
C ALA A 311 7.12 -14.92 10.14
N LEU A 312 8.31 -15.13 9.56
CA LEU A 312 8.70 -16.37 8.91
C LEU A 312 8.74 -17.55 9.90
N SER A 313 9.40 -17.38 11.05
CA SER A 313 9.46 -18.38 12.12
C SER A 313 8.07 -18.75 12.65
N ALA A 314 7.22 -17.74 12.91
CA ALA A 314 5.85 -17.93 13.35
C ALA A 314 5.01 -18.70 12.32
N ALA A 315 5.18 -18.40 11.03
CA ALA A 315 4.53 -19.13 9.95
C ALA A 315 4.99 -20.60 9.88
N GLY A 316 6.26 -20.87 10.15
CA GLY A 316 6.77 -22.24 10.33
C GLY A 316 6.05 -22.98 11.47
N ALA A 317 5.98 -22.34 12.65
CA ALA A 317 5.41 -22.95 13.86
C ALA A 317 3.93 -23.28 13.69
N ALA A 318 3.16 -22.37 13.10
CA ALA A 318 1.71 -22.50 12.87
C ALA A 318 1.31 -23.65 11.90
N PHE A 319 2.21 -24.07 11.02
CA PHE A 319 1.92 -25.03 9.96
C PHE A 319 2.69 -26.35 10.05
N LYS A 320 3.93 -26.32 10.53
CA LYS A 320 4.82 -27.49 10.63
C LYS A 320 5.06 -27.95 12.06
N GLY A 321 4.67 -27.16 13.07
CA GLY A 321 5.04 -27.41 14.47
C GLY A 321 6.53 -27.18 14.76
N GLU A 322 7.23 -26.51 13.83
CA GLU A 322 8.65 -26.18 13.90
C GLU A 322 8.78 -24.64 13.91
N GLY A 323 9.29 -24.03 14.98
CA GLY A 323 9.47 -22.58 15.11
C GLY A 323 9.04 -22.01 16.47
N ASP A 324 9.20 -20.70 16.68
CA ASP A 324 8.83 -20.04 17.93
C ASP A 324 7.38 -19.55 17.91
N ALA A 325 6.51 -20.23 18.67
CA ALA A 325 5.09 -19.89 18.79
C ALA A 325 4.84 -18.54 19.48
N SER A 326 5.85 -17.95 20.17
CA SER A 326 5.70 -16.69 20.88
C SER A 326 5.38 -15.49 19.98
N GLN A 327 5.74 -15.60 18.70
CA GLN A 327 5.63 -14.55 17.68
C GLN A 327 4.30 -14.56 16.90
N LEU A 328 3.38 -15.47 17.25
CA LEU A 328 2.04 -15.50 16.66
C LEU A 328 1.16 -14.39 17.25
N PRO A 329 0.09 -13.95 16.54
CA PRO A 329 -0.88 -13.01 17.08
C PRO A 329 -1.34 -13.47 18.45
N THR A 330 -0.92 -12.75 19.49
CA THR A 330 -1.07 -13.18 20.88
C THR A 330 -2.12 -12.33 21.55
N ILE A 331 -3.04 -12.98 22.25
CA ILE A 331 -4.08 -12.33 23.03
C ILE A 331 -3.95 -12.77 24.48
N GLU A 332 -3.91 -11.77 25.34
CA GLU A 332 -3.89 -11.95 26.78
C GLU A 332 -5.31 -12.14 27.30
N VAL A 333 -5.49 -13.15 28.14
CA VAL A 333 -6.76 -13.41 28.81
C VAL A 333 -6.50 -13.58 30.30
N GLU A 334 -7.26 -12.87 31.12
CA GLU A 334 -7.21 -13.00 32.59
C GLU A 334 -7.25 -14.47 33.02
N ILE A 335 -6.29 -14.91 33.84
CA ILE A 335 -6.18 -16.31 34.25
C ILE A 335 -7.45 -16.78 34.98
N SER A 336 -8.09 -15.89 35.73
CA SER A 336 -9.37 -16.14 36.39
C SER A 336 -10.50 -16.51 35.41
N ARG A 337 -10.50 -15.93 34.20
CA ARG A 337 -11.46 -16.30 33.14
C ARG A 337 -11.16 -17.68 32.59
N LEU A 338 -9.89 -17.98 32.35
CA LEU A 338 -9.46 -19.32 31.91
C LEU A 338 -9.80 -20.37 32.98
N ASP A 339 -9.56 -20.11 34.26
CA ASP A 339 -9.91 -21.02 35.35
C ASP A 339 -11.42 -21.25 35.46
N SER A 340 -12.23 -20.21 35.21
CA SER A 340 -13.70 -20.32 35.15
C SER A 340 -14.23 -21.06 33.92
N GLY A 341 -13.37 -21.26 32.91
CA GLY A 341 -13.70 -21.87 31.63
C GLY A 341 -14.26 -20.87 30.62
N ILE A 342 -13.65 -20.82 29.43
CA ILE A 342 -14.09 -19.98 28.32
C ILE A 342 -14.59 -20.86 27.18
N GLY A 343 -15.79 -20.57 26.66
CA GLY A 343 -16.32 -21.28 25.51
C GLY A 343 -15.40 -21.14 24.28
N VAL A 344 -15.14 -22.23 23.58
CA VAL A 344 -14.21 -22.25 22.44
C VAL A 344 -14.63 -21.28 21.33
N LEU A 345 -15.95 -21.10 21.11
CA LEU A 345 -16.46 -20.16 20.11
C LEU A 345 -16.23 -18.71 20.51
N ASP A 346 -16.37 -18.39 21.80
CA ASP A 346 -16.07 -17.06 22.35
C ASP A 346 -14.59 -16.74 22.15
N LEU A 347 -13.73 -17.68 22.51
CA LEU A 347 -12.30 -17.51 22.40
C LEU A 347 -11.84 -17.35 20.93
N PHE A 348 -12.49 -18.02 19.97
CA PHE A 348 -12.20 -17.80 18.54
C PHE A 348 -12.61 -16.41 18.03
N VAL A 349 -13.67 -15.82 18.60
CA VAL A 349 -14.10 -14.46 18.24
C VAL A 349 -13.22 -13.42 18.91
N GLU A 350 -12.96 -13.57 20.21
CA GLU A 350 -11.99 -12.74 20.95
C GLU A 350 -10.61 -12.81 20.28
N ALA A 351 -10.22 -13.99 19.78
CA ALA A 351 -8.99 -14.21 19.04
C ALA A 351 -8.93 -13.55 17.64
N GLY A 352 -10.03 -12.94 17.20
CA GLY A 352 -10.19 -12.44 15.83
C GLY A 352 -10.25 -13.54 14.76
N LEU A 353 -10.21 -14.81 15.12
CA LEU A 353 -10.19 -15.94 14.17
C LEU A 353 -11.54 -16.15 13.47
N ALA A 354 -12.62 -15.60 14.02
CA ALA A 354 -13.94 -15.54 13.40
C ALA A 354 -14.63 -14.19 13.68
N PRO A 355 -15.37 -13.62 12.72
CA PRO A 355 -16.08 -12.35 12.90
C PRO A 355 -17.32 -12.47 13.81
N SER A 356 -17.81 -13.68 14.07
CA SER A 356 -18.94 -13.93 14.97
C SER A 356 -18.94 -15.37 15.49
N LYS A 357 -19.68 -15.65 16.57
CA LYS A 357 -19.85 -17.00 17.10
C LYS A 357 -20.49 -17.96 16.09
N SER A 358 -21.39 -17.45 15.25
CA SER A 358 -22.02 -18.24 14.19
C SER A 358 -21.00 -18.72 13.16
N GLU A 359 -20.03 -17.86 12.82
CA GLU A 359 -18.96 -18.21 11.90
C GLU A 359 -17.91 -19.14 12.55
N ALA A 360 -17.58 -18.92 13.82
CA ALA A 360 -16.75 -19.85 14.61
C ALA A 360 -17.39 -21.25 14.65
N ARG A 361 -18.70 -21.32 14.89
CA ARG A 361 -19.46 -22.58 14.89
C ARG A 361 -19.41 -23.28 13.53
N ARG A 362 -19.51 -22.52 12.44
CA ARG A 362 -19.38 -23.05 11.08
C ARG A 362 -18.02 -23.70 10.85
N LEU A 363 -16.94 -23.06 11.33
CA LEU A 363 -15.58 -23.61 11.24
C LEU A 363 -15.45 -24.93 12.02
N VAL A 364 -16.00 -25.01 13.22
CA VAL A 364 -16.02 -26.26 14.02
C VAL A 364 -16.77 -27.36 13.27
N LYS A 365 -17.99 -27.09 12.79
CA LYS A 365 -18.81 -28.08 12.04
C LYS A 365 -18.14 -28.56 10.75
N GLN A 366 -17.33 -27.72 10.11
CA GLN A 366 -16.58 -28.06 8.91
C GLN A 366 -15.21 -28.69 9.20
N SER A 367 -14.93 -29.10 10.45
CA SER A 367 -13.63 -29.64 10.88
C SER A 367 -12.45 -28.71 10.58
N GLY A 368 -12.72 -27.40 10.51
CA GLY A 368 -11.78 -26.35 10.20
C GLY A 368 -11.23 -25.63 11.43
N ALA A 369 -11.64 -25.99 12.65
CA ALA A 369 -11.16 -25.35 13.88
C ALA A 369 -10.36 -26.33 14.73
N SER A 370 -9.22 -25.91 15.29
CA SER A 370 -8.42 -26.73 16.21
C SER A 370 -7.82 -25.92 17.36
N VAL A 371 -7.59 -26.59 18.49
CA VAL A 371 -6.88 -26.10 19.67
C VAL A 371 -5.69 -27.01 19.92
N ASN A 372 -4.49 -26.46 20.07
CA ASN A 372 -3.26 -27.22 20.32
C ASN A 372 -3.04 -28.36 19.31
N GLY A 373 -3.36 -28.10 18.04
CA GLY A 373 -3.28 -29.07 16.95
C GLY A 373 -4.39 -30.13 16.92
N ARG A 374 -5.28 -30.18 17.91
CA ARG A 374 -6.41 -31.11 17.98
C ARG A 374 -7.68 -30.46 17.46
N LYS A 375 -8.39 -31.12 16.54
CA LYS A 375 -9.66 -30.61 16.00
C LYS A 375 -10.69 -30.48 17.10
N ILE A 376 -11.48 -29.41 17.05
CA ILE A 376 -12.62 -29.20 17.95
C ILE A 376 -13.79 -30.03 17.43
N GLU A 377 -14.26 -30.98 18.23
CA GLU A 377 -15.41 -31.83 17.88
C GLU A 377 -16.72 -31.31 18.49
N ASN A 378 -16.64 -30.62 19.62
CA ASN A 378 -17.79 -30.09 20.34
C ASN A 378 -17.77 -28.55 20.34
N GLU A 379 -18.77 -27.92 19.71
CA GLU A 379 -18.93 -26.47 19.68
C GLU A 379 -19.21 -25.85 21.06
N MET A 380 -19.59 -26.66 22.05
CA MET A 380 -19.77 -26.27 23.45
C MET A 380 -18.53 -26.56 24.31
N GLN A 381 -17.41 -26.98 23.70
CA GLN A 381 -16.17 -27.19 24.43
C GLN A 381 -15.78 -25.90 25.17
N THR A 382 -15.41 -26.07 26.43
CA THR A 382 -14.89 -24.99 27.28
C THR A 382 -13.40 -25.24 27.47
N LEU A 383 -12.60 -24.20 27.31
CA LEU A 383 -11.15 -24.22 27.48
C LEU A 383 -10.79 -23.61 28.83
N THR A 384 -9.86 -24.26 29.52
CA THR A 384 -9.43 -23.89 30.86
C THR A 384 -7.92 -23.69 30.93
N SER A 385 -7.41 -23.24 32.07
CA SER A 385 -5.96 -23.18 32.33
C SER A 385 -5.27 -24.54 32.21
N SER A 386 -6.01 -25.65 32.45
CA SER A 386 -5.48 -27.02 32.29
C SER A 386 -5.20 -27.42 30.83
N ASP A 387 -5.76 -26.70 29.87
CA ASP A 387 -5.54 -26.94 28.44
C ASP A 387 -4.28 -26.25 27.92
N LEU A 388 -3.61 -25.42 28.72
CA LEU A 388 -2.38 -24.72 28.34
C LEU A 388 -1.25 -25.71 28.07
N ILE A 389 -0.55 -25.52 26.94
CA ILE A 389 0.70 -26.20 26.61
C ILE A 389 1.78 -25.12 26.56
N ASP A 390 2.87 -25.32 27.32
CA ASP A 390 3.97 -24.35 27.45
C ASP A 390 3.47 -22.92 27.80
N GLY A 391 2.43 -22.86 28.64
CA GLY A 391 1.83 -21.61 29.11
C GLY A 391 0.91 -20.89 28.11
N ALA A 392 0.52 -21.53 27.00
CA ALA A 392 -0.38 -20.92 26.01
C ALA A 392 -1.40 -21.90 25.40
N LEU A 393 -2.48 -21.36 24.82
CA LEU A 393 -3.37 -22.10 23.90
C LEU A 393 -3.09 -21.68 22.46
N MET A 394 -2.96 -22.65 21.57
CA MET A 394 -2.81 -22.42 20.14
C MET A 394 -4.13 -22.65 19.42
N LEU A 395 -4.80 -21.58 19.01
CA LEU A 395 -6.06 -21.65 18.25
C LEU A 395 -5.78 -21.55 16.76
N LYS A 396 -6.47 -22.36 15.96
CA LYS A 396 -6.35 -22.35 14.50
C LYS A 396 -7.71 -22.41 13.83
N ALA A 397 -7.91 -21.50 12.88
CA ALA A 397 -9.10 -21.39 12.03
C ALA A 397 -8.74 -21.58 10.55
N GLY A 398 -9.18 -22.71 10.02
CA GLY A 398 -8.90 -23.20 8.67
C GLY A 398 -7.44 -23.62 8.53
N LYS A 399 -6.91 -23.47 7.32
CA LYS A 399 -5.50 -23.79 7.05
C LYS A 399 -4.55 -22.70 7.53
N LYS A 400 -4.98 -21.43 7.52
CA LYS A 400 -4.07 -20.27 7.49
C LYS A 400 -4.13 -19.32 8.70
N ARG A 401 -5.23 -19.27 9.45
CA ARG A 401 -5.39 -18.31 10.56
C ARG A 401 -5.07 -18.99 11.88
N VAL A 402 -4.17 -18.40 12.66
CA VAL A 402 -3.70 -18.93 13.94
C VAL A 402 -3.58 -17.78 14.93
N ALA A 403 -3.92 -18.02 16.19
CA ALA A 403 -3.75 -17.09 17.30
C ALA A 403 -3.24 -17.85 18.53
N ARG A 404 -2.40 -17.19 19.33
CA ARG A 404 -1.88 -17.68 20.59
C ARG A 404 -2.62 -16.98 21.73
N ILE A 405 -3.10 -17.74 22.72
CA ILE A 405 -3.74 -17.18 23.91
C ILE A 405 -2.81 -17.41 25.09
N VAL A 406 -2.47 -16.36 25.82
CA VAL A 406 -1.63 -16.45 27.03
C VAL A 406 -2.42 -15.94 28.25
N PRO A 407 -2.26 -16.58 29.42
CA PRO A 407 -2.87 -16.11 30.64
C PRO A 407 -2.20 -14.82 31.10
N LYS A 408 -3.01 -13.82 31.45
CA LYS A 408 -2.59 -12.63 32.19
C LYS A 408 -2.82 -12.88 33.68
N LEU A 409 -1.76 -12.66 34.48
CA LEU A 409 -1.76 -12.89 35.92
C LEU A 409 -2.45 -11.76 36.69
#